data_AF-A0A4Q2DJ89-F1
#
_entry.id   AF-A0A4Q2DJ89-F1
#
_cell.length_a   1.000
_cell.length_b   1.000
_cell.length_c   1.000
_cell.angle_alpha   90.00
_cell.angle_beta   90.00
_cell.angle_gamma   90.00
#
_symmetry.space_group_name_H-M   'P 1'
#
loop_
_entity.id
_entity.type
_entity.pdbx_description
1 polymer ?
#
loop_
_entity_poly.entity_id
_entity_poly.type
_entity_poly.pdbx_seq_one_letter_code
_entity_poly.pdbx_strand_id
1 'polypeptide(L)'
;MSSFNPKPFPPPSLSDVPVEYIIDQLHSFASQFWDKPETADCTIIVPIPHAQNNSFQTPFPAEPSKSVSISFEHSGGGNRRATQPPLNAAPRISLELHMDYLSAHSTYLRGLFSGSLALDLMYSNTPPAPSSSTGVPPDRQPRLMPSSPDHPILFLPLPDPSSFYLLVHWMYFGDLSIIADCLHRGAIQWEGIARNVEYLGLPADIKLFLSKWYSTWLDTEASREVEQEQMADEDSDTAYSDSDDDDRMSSSTASDLEEELSDLENLKEPSSRGRDQIVRPLSFQSFVAPQT
;
A
#
# COMPACT_ATOMS: atom_id res chain seq x y z
N MET A 1 9.31 -26.12 -22.50
CA MET A 1 9.22 -25.37 -21.24
C MET A 1 7.80 -24.89 -21.15
N SER A 2 7.03 -25.35 -20.17
CA SER A 2 5.63 -24.94 -20.03
C SER A 2 5.60 -23.47 -19.65
N SER A 3 5.08 -22.62 -20.53
CA SER A 3 4.85 -21.21 -20.25
C SER A 3 3.66 -21.07 -19.32
N PHE A 4 3.71 -20.07 -18.43
CA PHE A 4 2.55 -19.61 -17.65
C PHE A 4 1.37 -19.33 -18.59
N ASN A 5 0.16 -19.72 -18.18
CA ASN A 5 -1.07 -19.39 -18.88
C ASN A 5 -1.64 -18.07 -18.34
N PRO A 6 -1.64 -16.98 -19.14
CA PRO A 6 -2.16 -15.71 -18.67
C PRO A 6 -3.62 -15.79 -18.24
N LYS A 7 -3.93 -15.20 -17.08
CA LYS A 7 -5.30 -15.08 -16.56
C LYS A 7 -5.70 -13.61 -16.52
N PRO A 8 -6.57 -13.15 -17.44
CA PRO A 8 -7.07 -11.79 -17.39
C PRO A 8 -8.01 -11.61 -16.18
N PHE A 9 -8.04 -10.39 -15.64
CA PHE A 9 -8.98 -10.00 -14.61
C PHE A 9 -9.83 -8.78 -15.07
N PRO A 10 -11.17 -8.82 -14.93
CA PRO A 10 -11.94 -9.96 -14.44
C PRO A 10 -11.91 -11.15 -15.43
N PRO A 11 -12.14 -12.38 -14.96
CA PRO A 11 -12.31 -13.53 -15.85
C PRO A 11 -13.39 -13.25 -16.91
N PRO A 12 -13.29 -13.79 -18.14
CA PRO A 12 -14.23 -13.51 -19.21
C PRO A 12 -15.70 -13.81 -18.86
N SER A 13 -15.94 -14.76 -17.95
CA SER A 13 -17.28 -15.08 -17.44
C SER A 13 -17.91 -14.00 -16.57
N LEU A 14 -17.12 -13.03 -16.10
CA LEU A 14 -17.51 -11.93 -15.23
C LEU A 14 -17.32 -10.57 -15.91
N SER A 15 -17.17 -10.51 -17.25
CA SER A 15 -16.89 -9.26 -17.98
C SER A 15 -17.97 -8.18 -17.81
N ASP A 16 -19.23 -8.60 -17.62
CA ASP A 16 -20.38 -7.71 -17.48
C ASP A 16 -20.72 -7.39 -16.01
N VAL A 17 -19.90 -7.88 -15.07
CA VAL A 17 -20.09 -7.67 -13.64
C VAL A 17 -19.22 -6.48 -13.20
N PRO A 18 -19.78 -5.48 -12.49
CA PRO A 18 -18.99 -4.38 -11.95
C PRO A 18 -17.82 -4.87 -11.10
N VAL A 19 -16.64 -4.28 -11.28
CA VAL A 19 -15.41 -4.71 -10.60
C VAL A 19 -15.54 -4.57 -9.10
N GLU A 20 -16.24 -3.52 -8.64
CA GLU A 20 -16.51 -3.25 -7.23
C GLU A 20 -17.30 -4.39 -6.60
N TYR A 21 -18.31 -4.93 -7.32
CA TYR A 21 -19.07 -6.08 -6.85
C TYR A 21 -18.21 -7.34 -6.75
N ILE A 22 -17.28 -7.55 -7.70
CA ILE A 22 -16.34 -8.67 -7.64
C ILE A 22 -15.43 -8.54 -6.41
N ILE A 23 -14.92 -7.34 -6.14
CA ILE A 23 -14.09 -7.05 -4.96
C ILE A 23 -14.86 -7.33 -3.66
N ASP A 24 -16.10 -6.85 -3.56
CA ASP A 24 -16.96 -7.09 -2.38
C ASP A 24 -17.18 -8.60 -2.15
N GLN A 25 -17.43 -9.35 -3.22
CA GLN A 25 -17.54 -10.80 -3.13
C GLN A 25 -16.23 -11.45 -2.69
N LEU A 26 -15.08 -11.04 -3.25
CA LEU A 26 -13.77 -11.54 -2.83
C LEU A 26 -13.55 -11.29 -1.33
N HIS A 27 -13.82 -10.09 -0.83
CA HIS A 27 -13.70 -9.78 0.60
C HIS A 27 -14.60 -10.67 1.47
N SER A 28 -15.81 -11.00 1.00
CA SER A 28 -16.70 -11.93 1.72
C SER A 28 -16.13 -13.36 1.86
N PHE A 29 -15.28 -13.77 0.91
CA PHE A 29 -14.62 -15.08 0.92
C PHE A 29 -13.24 -15.06 1.57
N ALA A 30 -12.72 -13.90 1.97
CA ALA A 30 -11.36 -13.74 2.48
C ALA A 30 -10.98 -14.73 3.57
N SER A 31 -11.84 -14.92 4.57
CA SER A 31 -11.63 -15.88 5.67
C SER A 31 -11.50 -17.34 5.22
N GLN A 32 -12.03 -17.68 4.04
CA GLN A 32 -11.95 -19.02 3.47
C GLN A 32 -10.65 -19.25 2.69
N PHE A 33 -9.93 -18.21 2.29
CA PHE A 33 -8.73 -18.30 1.45
C PHE A 33 -7.47 -17.70 2.11
N TRP A 34 -7.63 -16.83 3.11
CA TRP A 34 -6.53 -16.28 3.88
C TRP A 34 -5.81 -17.37 4.66
N ASP A 35 -4.49 -17.32 4.63
CA ASP A 35 -3.59 -18.30 5.25
C ASP A 35 -3.84 -19.77 4.87
N LYS A 36 -4.35 -20.00 3.65
CA LYS A 36 -4.53 -21.33 3.06
C LYS A 36 -3.62 -21.53 1.84
N PRO A 37 -2.33 -21.84 2.06
CA PRO A 37 -1.39 -22.10 0.97
C PRO A 37 -1.87 -23.21 0.03
N GLU A 38 -2.64 -24.18 0.53
CA GLU A 38 -3.17 -25.30 -0.26
C GLU A 38 -4.16 -24.89 -1.36
N THR A 39 -4.77 -23.70 -1.26
CA THR A 39 -5.68 -23.17 -2.28
C THR A 39 -5.03 -22.07 -3.13
N ALA A 40 -3.82 -21.63 -2.78
CA ALA A 40 -3.11 -20.58 -3.49
C ALA A 40 -2.81 -21.01 -4.93
N ASP A 41 -2.97 -20.07 -5.87
CA ASP A 41 -2.70 -20.28 -7.29
C ASP A 41 -1.56 -19.40 -7.81
N CYS A 42 -0.81 -18.74 -6.92
CA CYS A 42 0.46 -18.10 -7.24
C CYS A 42 1.39 -18.00 -6.03
N THR A 43 2.68 -17.75 -6.28
CA THR A 43 3.67 -17.42 -5.24
C THR A 43 4.35 -16.10 -5.56
N ILE A 44 4.41 -15.18 -4.60
CA ILE A 44 5.19 -13.95 -4.70
C ILE A 44 6.46 -14.06 -3.86
N ILE A 45 7.60 -13.77 -4.48
CA ILE A 45 8.91 -13.72 -3.85
C ILE A 45 9.39 -12.27 -3.80
N VAL A 46 9.48 -11.70 -2.61
CA VAL A 46 9.97 -10.34 -2.37
C VAL A 46 11.38 -10.41 -1.77
N PRO A 47 12.42 -9.88 -2.45
CA PRO A 47 13.77 -9.80 -1.89
C PRO A 47 13.86 -8.75 -0.78
N ILE A 48 14.64 -9.03 0.28
CA ILE A 48 14.95 -8.09 1.36
C ILE A 48 16.39 -7.61 1.18
N PRO A 49 16.63 -6.40 0.66
CA PRO A 49 17.96 -6.00 0.22
C PRO A 49 18.96 -5.74 1.36
N HIS A 50 18.56 -5.62 2.64
CA HIS A 50 19.41 -5.07 3.72
C HIS A 50 19.45 -5.89 5.03
N ALA A 51 19.06 -7.16 5.03
CA ALA A 51 18.98 -7.95 6.27
C ALA A 51 20.32 -8.32 6.93
N GLN A 52 21.47 -7.84 6.42
CA GLN A 52 22.79 -8.17 6.96
C GLN A 52 23.16 -7.37 8.23
N ASN A 53 22.43 -6.32 8.60
CA ASN A 53 22.61 -5.62 9.86
C ASN A 53 21.25 -5.11 10.36
N ASN A 54 20.94 -5.39 11.63
CA ASN A 54 19.70 -5.12 12.35
C ASN A 54 18.51 -6.08 12.12
N SER A 55 18.32 -6.95 13.11
CA SER A 55 17.11 -6.92 13.96
C SER A 55 15.74 -6.79 13.27
N PHE A 56 15.41 -7.65 12.30
CA PHE A 56 14.01 -7.97 11.99
C PHE A 56 13.41 -8.86 13.11
N GLN A 57 13.54 -8.41 14.37
CA GLN A 57 12.96 -9.03 15.56
C GLN A 57 11.61 -8.43 15.94
N THR A 58 11.05 -7.52 15.13
CA THR A 58 9.64 -7.17 15.29
C THR A 58 8.81 -8.30 14.70
N PRO A 59 8.13 -9.13 15.52
CA PRO A 59 7.14 -10.04 14.99
C PRO A 59 6.12 -9.18 14.25
N PHE A 60 5.83 -9.53 13.00
CA PHE A 60 4.65 -9.06 12.31
C PHE A 60 3.47 -9.08 13.31
N PRO A 61 2.73 -7.98 13.50
CA PRO A 61 1.66 -7.98 14.46
C PRO A 61 0.59 -8.96 13.98
N ALA A 62 0.33 -9.96 14.81
CA ALA A 62 -0.56 -11.13 14.62
C ALA A 62 0.05 -12.28 13.79
N GLU A 63 0.36 -13.37 14.51
CA GLU A 63 0.71 -14.74 14.11
C GLU A 63 1.59 -14.97 12.87
N PRO A 64 2.66 -15.80 12.96
CA PRO A 64 3.30 -16.34 11.76
C PRO A 64 2.29 -17.23 11.02
N SER A 65 1.55 -16.60 10.11
CA SER A 65 0.65 -17.23 9.16
C SER A 65 1.46 -18.25 8.34
N LYS A 66 0.93 -19.46 8.17
CA LYS A 66 1.58 -20.57 7.43
C LYS A 66 2.01 -20.18 6.01
N SER A 67 1.35 -19.17 5.45
CA SER A 67 1.57 -18.61 4.11
C SER A 67 2.84 -17.75 3.96
N VAL A 68 3.45 -17.26 5.05
CA VAL A 68 4.68 -16.46 4.99
C VAL A 68 5.88 -17.31 5.37
N SER A 69 6.77 -17.56 4.41
CA SER A 69 8.06 -18.19 4.70
C SER A 69 9.20 -17.21 4.44
N ILE A 70 10.10 -17.10 5.43
CA ILE A 70 11.35 -16.34 5.30
C ILE A 70 12.46 -17.37 5.09
N SER A 71 13.00 -17.43 3.88
CA SER A 71 14.12 -18.32 3.57
C SER A 71 15.45 -17.59 3.65
N PHE A 72 16.37 -18.14 4.44
CA PHE A 72 17.78 -17.78 4.46
C PHE A 72 18.56 -18.96 3.88
N GLU A 73 18.65 -19.05 2.54
CA GLU A 73 19.43 -20.11 1.90
C GLU A 73 20.93 -19.94 2.22
N HIS A 74 21.38 -20.59 3.30
CA HIS A 74 22.78 -20.86 3.54
C HIS A 74 23.18 -21.98 2.58
N SER A 75 23.79 -21.63 1.46
CA SER A 75 24.48 -22.60 0.61
C SER A 75 25.68 -23.20 1.38
N GLY A 76 25.39 -24.19 2.22
CA GLY A 76 26.37 -24.93 3.01
C GLY A 76 26.27 -26.42 2.70
N GLY A 77 27.11 -26.91 1.78
CA GLY A 77 27.35 -28.34 1.61
C GLY A 77 27.77 -28.76 0.20
N GLY A 78 29.03 -28.57 -0.17
CA GLY A 78 29.62 -29.30 -1.29
C GLY A 78 30.79 -28.62 -1.99
N ASN A 79 32.00 -29.06 -1.64
CA ASN A 79 33.31 -28.90 -2.30
C ASN A 79 33.30 -28.46 -3.78
N ARG A 80 33.07 -27.19 -4.09
CA ARG A 80 33.30 -26.63 -5.43
C ARG A 80 34.19 -25.40 -5.35
N ARG A 81 35.18 -25.35 -6.25
CA ARG A 81 36.21 -24.31 -6.37
C ARG A 81 35.63 -22.90 -6.20
N ALA A 82 36.30 -22.13 -5.37
CA ALA A 82 36.03 -20.72 -5.10
C ALA A 82 36.34 -19.83 -6.32
N THR A 83 35.33 -19.41 -7.08
CA THR A 83 35.41 -18.21 -7.96
C THR A 83 34.05 -17.53 -8.21
N GLN A 84 33.09 -17.56 -7.27
CA GLN A 84 31.92 -16.68 -7.36
C GLN A 84 31.33 -16.41 -5.97
N PRO A 85 31.14 -15.15 -5.54
CA PRO A 85 30.38 -14.86 -4.33
C PRO A 85 28.94 -15.36 -4.54
N PRO A 86 28.29 -15.99 -3.54
CA PRO A 86 26.88 -16.36 -3.65
C PRO A 86 26.03 -15.08 -3.59
N LEU A 87 25.88 -14.41 -4.74
CA LEU A 87 25.02 -13.23 -4.92
C LEU A 87 23.52 -13.55 -4.68
N ASN A 88 23.18 -14.81 -4.37
CA ASN A 88 21.82 -15.29 -4.17
C ASN A 88 21.38 -15.41 -2.69
N ALA A 89 22.26 -15.18 -1.71
CA ALA A 89 21.97 -15.36 -0.27
C ALA A 89 21.25 -14.16 0.39
N ALA A 90 20.60 -13.29 -0.40
CA ALA A 90 19.75 -12.24 0.17
C ALA A 90 18.44 -12.87 0.67
N PRO A 91 18.01 -12.59 1.91
CA PRO A 91 16.78 -13.15 2.43
C PRO A 91 15.58 -12.65 1.66
N ARG A 92 14.56 -13.49 1.62
CA ARG A 92 13.36 -13.27 0.80
C ARG A 92 12.14 -13.65 1.60
N ILE A 93 11.06 -12.92 1.36
CA ILE A 93 9.72 -13.26 1.80
C ILE A 93 9.07 -14.03 0.65
N SER A 94 8.57 -15.22 0.92
CA SER A 94 7.76 -16.00 -0.03
C SER A 94 6.35 -16.11 0.50
N LEU A 95 5.38 -15.74 -0.35
CA LEU A 95 3.96 -15.67 -0.04
C LEU A 95 3.17 -16.50 -1.05
N GLU A 96 2.42 -17.49 -0.58
CA GLU A 96 1.48 -18.25 -1.41
C GLU A 96 0.10 -17.59 -1.35
N LEU A 97 -0.37 -17.08 -2.50
CA LEU A 97 -1.47 -16.14 -2.60
C LEU A 97 -2.42 -16.51 -3.75
N HIS A 98 -3.55 -15.80 -3.81
CA HIS A 98 -4.57 -15.98 -4.83
C HIS A 98 -4.53 -14.83 -5.83
N MET A 99 -4.37 -15.16 -7.11
CA MET A 99 -4.23 -14.21 -8.23
C MET A 99 -5.41 -13.24 -8.32
N ASP A 100 -6.63 -13.70 -8.04
CA ASP A 100 -7.84 -12.87 -8.14
C ASP A 100 -7.83 -11.70 -7.16
N TYR A 101 -7.43 -11.92 -5.90
CA TYR A 101 -7.31 -10.85 -4.91
C TYR A 101 -6.26 -9.83 -5.31
N LEU A 102 -5.10 -10.30 -5.78
CA LEU A 102 -4.01 -9.44 -6.22
C LEU A 102 -4.37 -8.64 -7.47
N SER A 103 -4.98 -9.30 -8.46
CA SER A 103 -5.34 -8.67 -9.73
C SER A 103 -6.50 -7.69 -9.57
N ALA A 104 -7.45 -7.98 -8.68
CA ALA A 104 -8.56 -7.08 -8.39
C ALA A 104 -8.08 -5.72 -7.87
N HIS A 105 -7.04 -5.71 -7.04
CA HIS A 105 -6.57 -4.50 -6.36
C HIS A 105 -5.30 -3.88 -6.96
N SER A 106 -4.50 -4.62 -7.73
CA SER A 106 -3.26 -4.10 -8.32
C SER A 106 -3.32 -4.13 -9.84
N THR A 107 -3.30 -2.94 -10.44
CA THR A 107 -3.20 -2.80 -11.90
C THR A 107 -1.88 -3.37 -12.42
N TYR A 108 -0.81 -3.23 -11.65
CA TYR A 108 0.51 -3.78 -11.99
C TYR A 108 0.51 -5.31 -12.00
N LEU A 109 0.05 -5.95 -10.92
CA LEU A 109 -0.01 -7.41 -10.82
C LEU A 109 -1.01 -8.00 -11.83
N ARG A 110 -2.14 -7.32 -12.05
CA ARG A 110 -3.11 -7.68 -13.09
C ARG A 110 -2.45 -7.75 -14.47
N GLY A 111 -1.65 -6.75 -14.83
CA GLY A 111 -0.91 -6.74 -16.09
C GLY A 111 0.06 -7.92 -16.18
N LEU A 112 0.84 -8.17 -15.14
CA LEU A 112 1.81 -9.28 -15.09
C LEU A 112 1.13 -10.64 -15.24
N PHE A 113 0.02 -10.87 -14.53
CA PHE A 113 -0.74 -12.11 -14.62
C PHE A 113 -1.54 -12.25 -15.93
N SER A 114 -1.81 -11.14 -16.61
CA SER A 114 -2.38 -11.12 -17.96
C SER A 114 -1.33 -11.30 -19.07
N GLY A 115 -0.05 -11.49 -18.70
CA GLY A 115 1.04 -11.76 -19.63
C GLY A 115 1.72 -10.50 -20.19
N SER A 116 1.43 -9.32 -19.66
CA SER A 116 2.17 -8.10 -19.99
C SER A 116 3.61 -8.18 -19.47
N LEU A 117 4.55 -7.60 -20.21
CA LEU A 117 5.93 -7.49 -19.74
C LEU A 117 6.03 -6.41 -18.66
N ALA A 118 6.80 -6.69 -17.61
CA ALA A 118 7.02 -5.76 -16.49
C ALA A 118 7.52 -4.39 -16.95
N LEU A 119 8.34 -4.34 -18.00
CA LEU A 119 8.86 -3.10 -18.57
C LEU A 119 7.74 -2.25 -19.17
N ASP A 120 6.83 -2.84 -19.93
CA ASP A 120 5.73 -2.11 -20.59
C ASP A 120 4.82 -1.43 -19.56
N LEU A 121 4.58 -2.10 -18.42
CA LEU A 121 3.77 -1.57 -17.32
C LEU A 121 4.46 -0.46 -16.53
N MET A 122 5.79 -0.45 -16.48
CA MET A 122 6.53 0.62 -15.79
C MET A 122 6.50 1.95 -16.57
N TYR A 123 6.44 1.89 -17.90
CA TYR A 123 6.48 3.07 -18.77
C TYR A 123 5.10 3.55 -19.22
N SER A 124 4.02 2.83 -18.90
CA SER A 124 2.66 3.24 -19.26
C SER A 124 2.12 4.40 -18.42
N ASN A 125 2.68 4.64 -17.22
CA ASN A 125 2.17 5.64 -16.27
C ASN A 125 2.95 6.97 -16.30
N THR A 126 4.07 7.05 -17.01
CA THR A 126 4.89 8.28 -17.12
C THR A 126 5.59 8.33 -18.48
N PRO A 127 5.37 9.40 -19.30
CA PRO A 127 6.13 9.57 -20.54
C PRO A 127 7.63 9.64 -20.21
N PRO A 128 8.50 8.95 -20.98
CA PRO A 128 9.93 9.03 -20.72
C PRO A 128 10.44 10.45 -21.00
N ALA A 129 10.90 11.13 -19.95
CA ALA A 129 11.79 12.27 -20.14
C ALA A 129 13.05 11.76 -20.87
N PRO A 130 13.48 12.39 -21.98
CA PRO A 130 14.55 11.87 -22.83
C PRO A 130 15.94 12.17 -22.24
N SER A 131 16.26 11.66 -21.05
CA SER A 131 17.61 11.80 -20.47
C SER A 131 17.85 11.00 -19.18
N SER A 132 17.52 9.71 -19.13
CA SER A 132 18.19 8.81 -18.16
C SER A 132 17.95 7.35 -18.50
N SER A 133 18.93 6.70 -19.14
CA SER A 133 19.08 5.26 -19.05
C SER A 133 19.55 4.91 -17.63
N THR A 134 18.66 5.03 -16.64
CA THR A 134 18.87 4.41 -15.33
C THR A 134 18.75 2.91 -15.52
N GLY A 135 19.88 2.29 -15.89
CA GLY A 135 20.02 0.85 -15.97
C GLY A 135 19.81 0.23 -14.59
N VAL A 136 18.56 0.00 -14.21
CA VAL A 136 18.21 -0.83 -13.07
C VAL A 136 18.80 -2.21 -13.36
N PRO A 137 19.70 -2.73 -12.51
CA PRO A 137 20.28 -4.05 -12.71
C PRO A 137 19.16 -5.09 -12.95
N PRO A 138 19.35 -6.06 -13.87
CA PRO A 138 18.32 -7.05 -14.21
C PRO A 138 17.84 -7.88 -13.01
N ASP A 139 18.61 -7.92 -11.91
CA ASP A 139 18.23 -8.56 -10.65
C ASP A 139 17.25 -7.75 -9.79
N ARG A 140 16.87 -6.55 -10.22
CA ARG A 140 15.90 -5.69 -9.51
C ARG A 140 14.62 -5.46 -10.31
N GLN A 141 14.45 -6.14 -11.44
CA GLN A 141 13.23 -6.05 -12.24
C GLN A 141 12.25 -7.17 -11.85
N PRO A 142 10.94 -6.88 -11.78
CA PRO A 142 9.93 -7.91 -11.61
C PRO A 142 9.98 -8.90 -12.76
N ARG A 143 9.90 -10.18 -12.42
CA ARG A 143 9.98 -11.25 -13.43
C ARG A 143 9.22 -12.50 -13.00
N LEU A 144 8.56 -13.12 -13.96
CA LEU A 144 8.00 -14.46 -13.79
C LEU A 144 9.15 -15.47 -13.78
N MET A 145 9.22 -16.26 -12.71
CA MET A 145 10.18 -17.34 -12.55
C MET A 145 9.65 -18.60 -13.26
N PRO A 146 10.54 -19.50 -13.74
CA PRO A 146 10.13 -20.79 -14.30
C PRO A 146 9.29 -21.57 -13.28
N SER A 147 8.04 -21.85 -13.62
CA SER A 147 7.03 -22.44 -12.73
C SER A 147 6.03 -23.29 -13.52
N SER A 148 5.10 -23.96 -12.82
CA SER A 148 4.02 -24.70 -13.47
C SER A 148 3.06 -23.72 -14.19
N PRO A 149 2.37 -24.15 -15.26
CA PRO A 149 1.50 -23.27 -16.02
C PRO A 149 0.34 -22.69 -15.20
N ASP A 150 -0.07 -23.40 -14.15
CA ASP A 150 -1.24 -23.07 -13.32
C ASP A 150 -0.88 -22.32 -12.02
N HIS A 151 0.41 -22.26 -11.67
CA HIS A 151 0.89 -21.64 -10.43
C HIS A 151 2.14 -20.77 -10.70
N PRO A 152 1.97 -19.55 -11.23
CA PRO A 152 3.08 -18.65 -11.49
C PRO A 152 3.83 -18.29 -10.20
N ILE A 153 5.15 -18.27 -10.30
CA ILE A 153 6.03 -17.72 -9.26
C ILE A 153 6.54 -16.36 -9.74
N LEU A 154 6.17 -15.29 -9.05
CA LEU A 154 6.57 -13.92 -9.37
C LEU A 154 7.68 -13.45 -8.44
N PHE A 155 8.82 -13.07 -9.00
CA PHE A 155 9.84 -12.31 -8.28
C PHE A 155 9.49 -10.83 -8.36
N LEU A 156 9.25 -10.20 -7.21
CA LEU A 156 8.73 -8.84 -7.09
C LEU A 156 9.56 -7.99 -6.11
N PRO A 157 10.58 -7.27 -6.60
CA PRO A 157 11.30 -6.28 -5.80
C PRO A 157 10.39 -5.12 -5.42
N LEU A 158 10.26 -4.85 -4.12
CA LEU A 158 9.42 -3.77 -3.60
C LEU A 158 10.26 -2.66 -2.95
N PRO A 159 9.82 -1.39 -3.05
CA PRO A 159 10.41 -0.27 -2.31
C PRO A 159 10.54 -0.53 -0.81
N ASP A 160 9.51 -1.14 -0.20
CA ASP A 160 9.52 -1.54 1.21
C ASP A 160 8.95 -2.96 1.39
N PRO A 161 9.79 -3.99 1.45
CA PRO A 161 9.34 -5.36 1.65
C PRO A 161 8.52 -5.60 2.94
N SER A 162 8.74 -4.78 3.98
CA SER A 162 8.14 -5.00 5.30
C SER A 162 6.65 -4.73 5.34
N SER A 163 6.17 -3.74 4.57
CA SER A 163 4.75 -3.39 4.50
C SER A 163 3.94 -4.23 3.51
N PHE A 164 4.58 -5.05 2.67
CA PHE A 164 3.87 -5.79 1.62
C PHE A 164 2.80 -6.74 2.16
N TYR A 165 3.09 -7.48 3.22
CA TYR A 165 2.12 -8.39 3.83
C TYR A 165 0.86 -7.66 4.31
N LEU A 166 0.99 -6.43 4.80
CA LEU A 166 -0.14 -5.61 5.24
C LEU A 166 -1.01 -5.18 4.04
N LEU A 167 -0.38 -4.84 2.91
CA LEU A 167 -1.10 -4.57 1.67
C LEU A 167 -1.85 -5.81 1.18
N VAL A 168 -1.23 -6.99 1.23
CA VAL A 168 -1.88 -8.25 0.87
C VAL A 168 -3.05 -8.53 1.82
N HIS A 169 -2.89 -8.34 3.13
CA HIS A 169 -4.00 -8.46 4.09
C HIS A 169 -5.17 -7.53 3.72
N TRP A 170 -4.89 -6.26 3.43
CA TRP A 170 -5.91 -5.30 2.99
C TRP A 170 -6.58 -5.73 1.68
N MET A 171 -5.84 -6.29 0.71
CA MET A 171 -6.45 -6.82 -0.53
C MET A 171 -7.44 -7.97 -0.26
N TYR A 172 -7.19 -8.77 0.78
CA TYR A 172 -8.11 -9.84 1.18
C TYR A 172 -9.32 -9.33 1.93
N PHE A 173 -9.12 -8.49 2.94
CA PHE A 173 -10.18 -8.14 3.88
C PHE A 173 -10.83 -6.77 3.66
N GLY A 174 -10.24 -5.92 2.81
CA GLY A 174 -10.67 -4.53 2.60
C GLY A 174 -10.42 -3.62 3.80
N ASP A 175 -9.84 -4.14 4.89
CA ASP A 175 -9.68 -3.43 6.15
C ASP A 175 -8.32 -2.73 6.27
N LEU A 176 -8.36 -1.42 6.53
CA LEU A 176 -7.20 -0.55 6.71
C LEU A 176 -6.78 -0.40 8.18
N SER A 177 -7.56 -0.95 9.13
CA SER A 177 -7.31 -0.82 10.58
C SER A 177 -5.92 -1.34 10.97
N ILE A 178 -5.50 -2.48 10.42
CA ILE A 178 -4.20 -3.08 10.71
C ILE A 178 -3.06 -2.21 10.19
N ILE A 179 -3.21 -1.65 8.98
CA ILE A 179 -2.22 -0.71 8.42
C ILE A 179 -2.13 0.52 9.31
N ALA A 180 -3.27 1.09 9.73
CA ALA A 180 -3.31 2.22 10.64
C ALA A 180 -2.57 1.90 11.94
N ASP A 181 -2.89 0.78 12.60
CA ASP A 181 -2.24 0.36 13.84
C ASP A 181 -0.73 0.18 13.69
N CYS A 182 -0.28 -0.40 12.56
CA CYS A 182 1.14 -0.56 12.28
C CYS A 182 1.86 0.77 12.08
N LEU A 183 1.22 1.74 11.42
CA LEU A 183 1.74 3.09 11.26
C LEU A 183 1.84 3.82 12.60
N HIS A 184 0.81 3.76 13.45
CA HIS A 184 0.84 4.39 14.79
C HIS A 184 1.92 3.79 15.70
N ARG A 185 2.17 2.48 15.60
CA ARG A 185 3.23 1.81 16.38
C ARG A 185 4.64 2.02 15.81
N GLY A 186 4.76 2.65 14.63
CA GLY A 186 6.03 2.77 13.92
C GLY A 186 6.60 1.44 13.43
N ALA A 187 5.75 0.41 13.29
CA ALA A 187 6.18 -0.90 12.79
C ALA A 187 6.49 -0.87 11.29
N ILE A 188 5.86 0.05 10.56
CA ILE A 188 6.12 0.37 9.16
C ILE A 188 6.28 1.89 9.01
N GLN A 189 6.99 2.31 7.97
CA GLN A 189 7.12 3.73 7.61
C GLN A 189 6.07 4.11 6.57
N TRP A 190 5.50 5.32 6.73
CA TRP A 190 4.49 5.84 5.81
C TRP A 190 5.02 5.94 4.37
N GLU A 191 6.24 6.45 4.20
CA GLU A 191 6.87 6.60 2.88
C GLU A 191 7.07 5.24 2.20
N GLY A 192 7.39 4.21 2.98
CA GLY A 192 7.59 2.84 2.49
C GLY A 192 6.31 2.26 1.90
N ILE A 193 5.22 2.28 2.67
CA ILE A 193 3.94 1.77 2.21
C ILE A 193 3.34 2.62 1.08
N ALA A 194 3.50 3.95 1.12
CA ALA A 194 3.05 4.84 0.04
C ALA A 194 3.75 4.53 -1.29
N ARG A 195 5.07 4.33 -1.28
CA ARG A 195 5.82 3.92 -2.49
C ARG A 195 5.38 2.56 -3.01
N ASN A 196 5.08 1.60 -2.13
CA ASN A 196 4.54 0.31 -2.56
C ASN A 196 3.15 0.45 -3.22
N VAL A 197 2.26 1.28 -2.65
CA VAL A 197 0.92 1.58 -3.18
C VAL A 197 1.00 2.18 -4.58
N GLU A 198 1.91 3.12 -4.79
CA GLU A 198 2.18 3.71 -6.11
C GLU A 198 2.77 2.68 -7.07
N TYR A 199 3.80 1.96 -6.63
CA TYR A 199 4.52 0.97 -7.42
C TYR A 199 3.61 -0.15 -7.93
N LEU A 200 2.73 -0.66 -7.07
CA LEU A 200 1.78 -1.72 -7.41
C LEU A 200 0.54 -1.18 -8.16
N GLY A 201 0.40 0.14 -8.30
CA GLY A 201 -0.76 0.76 -8.92
C GLY A 201 -2.06 0.37 -8.21
N LEU A 202 -2.09 0.51 -6.89
CA LEU A 202 -3.27 0.23 -6.06
C LEU A 202 -4.33 1.33 -6.20
N PRO A 203 -5.62 1.02 -5.90
CA PRO A 203 -6.74 1.95 -6.04
C PRO A 203 -6.64 3.19 -5.16
N ALA A 204 -7.54 4.14 -5.42
CA ALA A 204 -7.54 5.45 -4.80
C ALA A 204 -7.92 5.42 -3.31
N ASP A 205 -8.68 4.43 -2.86
CA ASP A 205 -9.11 4.25 -1.47
C ASP A 205 -7.95 4.19 -0.48
N ILE A 206 -6.96 3.32 -0.72
CA ILE A 206 -5.76 3.21 0.13
C ILE A 206 -4.89 4.45 0.01
N LYS A 207 -4.82 5.09 -1.17
CA LYS A 207 -4.10 6.35 -1.36
C LYS A 207 -4.71 7.48 -0.56
N LEU A 208 -6.03 7.62 -0.59
CA LEU A 208 -6.78 8.62 0.18
C LEU A 208 -6.61 8.38 1.67
N PHE A 209 -6.65 7.12 2.11
CA PHE A 209 -6.37 6.76 3.50
C PHE A 209 -4.96 7.20 3.92
N LEU A 210 -3.92 6.86 3.14
CA LEU A 210 -2.55 7.23 3.46
C LEU A 210 -2.33 8.75 3.43
N SER A 211 -2.94 9.45 2.48
CA SER A 211 -2.88 10.92 2.40
C SER A 211 -3.54 11.57 3.61
N LYS A 212 -4.74 11.11 4.02
CA LYS A 212 -5.41 11.60 5.23
C LYS A 212 -4.59 11.29 6.49
N TRP A 213 -4.00 10.11 6.58
CA TRP A 213 -3.15 9.73 7.71
C TRP A 213 -1.93 10.65 7.80
N TYR A 214 -1.27 10.93 6.67
CA TYR A 214 -0.15 11.87 6.59
C TYR A 214 -0.52 13.25 7.14
N SER A 215 -1.58 13.87 6.63
CA SER A 215 -1.98 15.20 7.08
C SER A 215 -2.47 15.24 8.53
N THR A 216 -2.98 14.14 9.07
CA THR A 216 -3.43 14.10 10.46
C THR A 216 -2.26 13.98 11.45
N TRP A 217 -1.22 13.22 11.10
CA TRP A 217 -0.18 12.83 12.06
C TRP A 217 1.19 13.44 11.78
N LEU A 218 1.55 13.71 10.52
CA LEU A 218 2.84 14.31 10.15
C LEU A 218 2.74 15.84 10.03
N ASP A 219 1.67 16.39 9.46
CA ASP A 219 1.50 17.86 9.34
C ASP A 219 1.18 18.54 10.69
N THR A 220 0.59 17.80 11.64
CA THR A 220 0.27 18.32 12.99
C THR A 220 1.53 18.57 13.83
N GLU A 221 2.60 17.80 13.64
CA GLU A 221 3.90 18.05 14.29
C GLU A 221 4.55 19.34 13.74
N ALA A 222 4.49 19.56 12.43
CA ALA A 222 5.03 20.77 11.79
C ALA A 222 4.25 22.05 12.17
N SER A 223 2.94 21.94 12.39
CA SER A 223 2.10 23.08 12.79
C SER A 223 2.27 23.45 14.27
N ARG A 224 2.60 22.48 15.14
CA ARG A 224 2.82 22.72 16.58
C ARG A 224 4.09 23.52 16.87
N GLU A 225 5.13 23.39 16.06
CA GLU A 225 6.36 24.18 16.22
C GLU A 225 6.13 25.68 15.90
N VAL A 226 5.25 25.99 14.94
CA VAL A 226 4.93 27.38 14.56
C VAL A 226 4.01 28.07 15.57
N GLU A 227 3.04 27.35 16.14
CA GLU A 227 2.15 27.92 17.16
C GLU A 227 2.85 28.14 18.51
N GLN A 228 3.93 27.41 18.81
CA GLN A 228 4.68 27.58 20.06
C GLN A 228 5.63 28.77 20.04
N GLU A 229 6.10 29.21 18.85
CA GLU A 229 6.90 30.44 18.70
C GLU A 229 6.05 31.71 18.62
N GLN A 230 4.77 31.61 18.22
CA GLN A 230 3.87 32.77 18.12
C GLN A 230 3.18 33.17 19.43
N MET A 231 3.27 32.37 20.50
CA MET A 231 2.72 32.72 21.83
C MET A 231 3.74 33.40 22.77
N ALA A 232 4.95 33.72 22.28
CA ALA A 232 6.02 34.29 23.11
C ALA A 232 6.25 35.80 22.96
N ASP A 233 5.57 36.51 22.04
CA ASP A 233 5.76 37.95 21.84
C ASP A 233 4.44 38.68 21.51
N GLU A 234 3.54 38.79 22.49
CA GLU A 234 2.44 39.77 22.48
C GLU A 234 2.65 40.79 23.59
N ASP A 235 3.63 41.68 23.43
CA ASP A 235 3.61 43.00 24.06
C ASP A 235 4.55 43.97 23.30
N SER A 236 4.12 44.45 22.12
CA SER A 236 4.79 45.60 21.49
C SER A 236 3.82 46.39 20.60
N ASP A 237 3.13 47.32 21.23
CA ASP A 237 2.46 48.45 20.57
C ASP A 237 3.45 49.26 19.73
N THR A 238 3.34 49.24 18.39
CA THR A 238 3.83 50.37 17.58
C THR A 238 2.93 50.70 16.39
N ALA A 239 2.35 51.88 16.55
CA ALA A 239 1.70 52.80 15.63
C ALA A 239 2.20 52.86 14.17
N TYR A 240 1.21 52.97 13.27
CA TYR A 240 1.15 53.66 11.97
C TYR A 240 2.42 53.68 11.08
N SER A 241 2.33 53.03 9.92
CA SER A 241 3.05 53.47 8.73
C SER A 241 2.14 53.44 7.51
N ASP A 242 1.69 54.64 7.17
CA ASP A 242 1.05 55.04 5.92
C ASP A 242 2.12 55.10 4.83
N SER A 243 1.94 54.33 3.75
CA SER A 243 2.73 54.49 2.53
C SER A 243 1.89 54.10 1.33
N ASP A 244 1.24 55.11 0.77
CA ASP A 244 0.85 55.17 -0.64
C ASP A 244 2.06 54.86 -1.54
N ASP A 245 1.90 53.95 -2.51
CA ASP A 245 2.51 54.15 -3.82
C ASP A 245 1.65 53.49 -4.90
N ASP A 246 1.39 54.31 -5.90
CA ASP A 246 0.47 54.10 -7.01
C ASP A 246 1.13 53.34 -8.18
N ASP A 247 0.26 52.83 -9.06
CA ASP A 247 0.47 52.64 -10.49
C ASP A 247 1.45 51.54 -10.99
N ARG A 248 0.93 50.53 -11.70
CA ARG A 248 0.72 50.63 -13.17
C ARG A 248 0.12 49.35 -13.78
N MET A 249 -0.78 49.64 -14.71
CA MET A 249 -1.64 48.79 -15.52
C MET A 249 -0.96 47.79 -16.47
N SER A 250 -1.79 46.81 -16.84
CA SER A 250 -2.07 46.35 -18.22
C SER A 250 -1.46 45.01 -18.63
N SER A 251 -2.13 44.11 -19.36
CA SER A 251 -3.53 43.74 -19.56
C SER A 251 -3.51 42.50 -20.49
N SER A 252 -4.65 41.81 -20.54
CA SER A 252 -5.16 41.04 -21.69
C SER A 252 -4.71 39.57 -21.83
N THR A 253 -5.57 38.60 -22.19
CA THR A 253 -7.01 38.55 -22.51
C THR A 253 -7.38 37.08 -22.81
N ALA A 254 -8.63 36.70 -22.49
CA ALA A 254 -9.53 35.74 -23.18
C ALA A 254 -9.05 34.28 -23.32
N SER A 255 -9.81 33.25 -22.93
CA SER A 255 -11.14 32.85 -23.41
C SER A 255 -11.41 31.46 -22.76
N ASP A 256 -12.59 30.90 -22.53
CA ASP A 256 -14.01 31.27 -22.48
C ASP A 256 -14.76 29.92 -22.35
N LEU A 257 -15.67 29.77 -21.37
CA LEU A 257 -16.84 28.87 -21.28
C LEU A 257 -16.60 27.32 -21.29
N GLU A 258 -17.24 26.52 -20.44
CA GLU A 258 -18.69 26.42 -20.26
C GLU A 258 -19.17 26.28 -18.80
N GLU A 259 -20.36 26.83 -18.62
CA GLU A 259 -21.18 27.05 -17.45
C GLU A 259 -22.24 25.94 -17.34
N GLU A 260 -22.94 25.92 -16.20
CA GLU A 260 -24.32 25.39 -16.07
C GLU A 260 -24.51 23.91 -15.66
N LEU A 261 -24.64 23.70 -14.34
CA LEU A 261 -25.75 22.97 -13.70
C LEU A 261 -25.68 23.31 -12.19
N SER A 262 -26.20 24.47 -11.79
CA SER A 262 -27.55 24.67 -11.24
C SER A 262 -27.77 24.03 -9.87
N ASP A 263 -27.68 24.87 -8.84
CA ASP A 263 -28.72 25.04 -7.82
C ASP A 263 -29.48 23.80 -7.34
N LEU A 264 -29.10 23.36 -6.13
CA LEU A 264 -30.11 23.00 -5.14
C LEU A 264 -29.69 23.51 -3.77
N GLU A 265 -30.26 24.69 -3.48
CA GLU A 265 -30.55 25.27 -2.17
C GLU A 265 -30.50 24.25 -1.02
N ASN A 266 -29.63 24.45 -0.03
CA ASN A 266 -29.87 25.35 1.09
C ASN A 266 -31.08 24.91 1.93
N LEU A 267 -30.83 24.21 3.05
CA LEU A 267 -31.60 24.39 4.27
C LEU A 267 -30.75 23.96 5.50
N LYS A 268 -30.20 24.98 6.17
CA LYS A 268 -30.49 25.29 7.58
C LYS A 268 -29.85 24.40 8.67
N GLU A 269 -28.76 24.93 9.22
CA GLU A 269 -28.34 24.83 10.63
C GLU A 269 -29.49 25.16 11.62
N PRO A 270 -29.47 24.75 12.92
CA PRO A 270 -28.32 24.98 13.82
C PRO A 270 -28.04 23.95 14.94
N SER A 271 -26.78 24.00 15.39
CA SER A 271 -26.30 23.93 16.79
C SER A 271 -27.10 23.16 17.86
N SER A 272 -26.47 22.16 18.48
CA SER A 272 -26.45 22.03 19.96
C SER A 272 -25.45 20.99 20.50
N ARG A 273 -24.45 21.52 21.22
CA ARG A 273 -23.99 21.10 22.57
C ARG A 273 -24.07 19.60 22.96
N GLY A 274 -22.89 18.99 23.03
CA GLY A 274 -22.31 18.32 24.21
C GLY A 274 -23.07 17.18 24.90
N ARG A 275 -22.45 16.00 24.97
CA ARG A 275 -22.45 15.16 26.19
C ARG A 275 -21.44 14.02 26.13
N ASP A 276 -20.56 13.97 27.12
CA ASP A 276 -19.78 12.79 27.49
C ASP A 276 -20.69 11.58 27.75
N GLN A 277 -20.34 10.43 27.17
CA GLN A 277 -20.71 9.14 27.73
C GLN A 277 -19.51 8.19 27.72
N ILE A 278 -18.88 8.12 28.89
CA ILE A 278 -18.11 6.98 29.36
C ILE A 278 -19.08 5.80 29.49
N VAL A 279 -18.89 4.74 28.71
CA VAL A 279 -19.59 3.47 28.91
C VAL A 279 -18.60 2.42 29.39
N ARG A 280 -18.93 1.87 30.57
CA ARG A 280 -18.19 0.86 31.33
C ARG A 280 -18.04 -0.47 30.56
N PRO A 281 -16.98 -1.25 30.82
CA PRO A 281 -16.83 -2.61 30.31
C PRO A 281 -17.81 -3.58 30.98
N LEU A 282 -18.42 -4.45 30.17
CA LEU A 282 -19.25 -5.58 30.60
C LEU A 282 -18.35 -6.73 31.06
N SER A 283 -18.50 -7.14 32.31
CA SER A 283 -17.87 -8.33 32.89
C SER A 283 -18.62 -9.59 32.45
N PHE A 284 -17.95 -10.49 31.75
CA PHE A 284 -18.46 -11.84 31.50
C PHE A 284 -18.27 -12.71 32.76
N GLN A 285 -19.40 -13.09 33.34
CA GLN A 285 -19.49 -14.02 34.46
C GLN A 285 -19.41 -15.44 33.90
N SER A 286 -18.50 -16.25 34.45
CA SER A 286 -18.28 -17.64 34.09
C SER A 286 -19.48 -18.51 34.48
N PHE A 287 -19.98 -19.30 33.52
CA PHE A 287 -20.86 -20.43 33.81
C PHE A 287 -20.02 -21.68 34.01
N VAL A 288 -20.02 -22.19 35.25
CA VAL A 288 -19.60 -23.55 35.58
C VAL A 288 -20.79 -24.47 35.34
N ALA A 289 -20.60 -25.50 34.51
CA ALA A 289 -21.56 -26.59 34.33
C ALA A 289 -21.05 -27.88 35.02
N PRO A 290 -21.97 -28.75 35.47
CA PRO A 290 -21.71 -29.73 36.51
C PRO A 290 -21.05 -31.02 35.98
N GLN A 291 -20.34 -31.70 36.87
CA GLN A 291 -19.84 -33.05 36.65
C GLN A 291 -20.98 -34.08 36.74
N THR A 292 -21.08 -34.93 35.72
CA THR A 292 -21.56 -36.32 35.81
C THR A 292 -20.83 -37.17 34.79
#